data_AF-A0A1H6BFZ8-F1
#
_entry.id   AF-A0A1H6BFZ8-F1
#
_cell.length_a   1.000
_cell.length_b   1.000
_cell.length_c   1.000
_cell.angle_alpha   90.00
_cell.angle_beta   90.00
_cell.angle_gamma   90.00
#
_symmetry.space_group_name_H-M   'P 1'
#
loop_
_entity.id
_entity.type
_entity.pdbx_description
1 polymer ?
#
loop_
_entity_poly.entity_id
_entity_poly.type
_entity_poly.pdbx_seq_one_letter_code
_entity_poly.pdbx_strand_id
1 'polypeptide(L)'
;MPAGAQVYFPGGVDLLFEVTDRLTRFLGILYVPAGTSGSVVNDGFLTGAGVCACLRTNAAGANFMNNTMVPPAIGFSGNTMTYGASPGDHLLFYGVH
;
A
#
# COMPACT_ATOMS: atom_id res chain seq x y z
N MET A 1 16.11 -19.94 -7.77
CA MET A 1 14.88 -19.18 -8.03
C MET A 1 13.80 -19.79 -7.15
N PRO A 2 13.09 -19.05 -6.29
CA PRO A 2 12.01 -19.66 -5.51
C PRO A 2 10.85 -19.96 -6.46
N ALA A 3 10.38 -21.20 -6.46
CA ALA A 3 9.28 -21.65 -7.28
C ALA A 3 7.99 -20.91 -6.86
N GLY A 4 7.40 -20.16 -7.78
CA GLY A 4 6.07 -19.59 -7.63
C GLY A 4 4.99 -20.68 -7.54
N ALA A 5 3.79 -20.31 -7.11
CA ALA A 5 2.66 -21.22 -7.05
C ALA A 5 2.27 -21.67 -8.46
N GLN A 6 2.26 -22.98 -8.69
CA GLN A 6 1.81 -23.59 -9.94
C GLN A 6 0.52 -24.36 -9.67
N VAL A 7 -0.54 -24.05 -10.42
CA VAL A 7 -1.80 -24.80 -10.37
C VAL A 7 -1.86 -25.67 -11.61
N TYR A 8 -1.79 -26.99 -11.40
CA TYR A 8 -1.86 -27.96 -12.48
C TYR A 8 -3.31 -28.29 -12.81
N PHE A 9 -3.70 -28.15 -14.08
CA PHE A 9 -4.99 -28.62 -14.59
C PHE A 9 -4.79 -29.91 -15.42
N PRO A 10 -5.70 -30.90 -15.32
CA PRO A 10 -5.66 -32.06 -16.22
C PRO A 10 -5.97 -31.59 -17.65
N GLY A 11 -4.94 -31.54 -18.50
CA GLY A 11 -5.05 -31.01 -19.87
C GLY A 11 -3.74 -30.50 -20.47
N GLY A 12 -2.65 -30.42 -19.68
CA GLY A 12 -1.31 -30.12 -20.17
C GLY A 12 -1.02 -28.64 -20.45
N VAL A 13 -1.90 -27.73 -20.00
CA VAL A 13 -1.63 -26.29 -20.01
C VAL A 13 -1.38 -25.85 -18.58
N ASP A 14 -0.10 -25.66 -18.25
CA ASP A 14 0.31 -25.05 -16.99
C ASP A 14 0.00 -23.55 -17.07
N LEU A 15 -0.99 -23.10 -16.29
CA LEU A 15 -1.15 -21.66 -16.03
C LEU A 15 -0.08 -21.27 -15.00
N LEU A 16 1.07 -20.82 -15.51
CA LEU A 16 2.08 -20.16 -14.68
C LEU A 16 1.49 -18.82 -14.22
N PHE A 17 0.93 -18.79 -13.01
CA PHE A 17 0.73 -17.52 -12.33
C PHE A 17 2.11 -17.05 -11.86
N GLU A 18 2.68 -16.06 -12.54
CA GLU A 18 3.89 -15.40 -12.09
C GLU A 18 3.56 -14.49 -10.90
N VAL A 19 3.50 -15.12 -9.72
CA VAL A 19 3.14 -14.48 -8.46
C VAL A 19 4.25 -13.53 -7.98
N THR A 20 5.49 -13.76 -8.42
CA THR A 20 6.68 -13.05 -7.96
C THR A 20 6.79 -11.62 -8.45
N ASP A 21 6.25 -11.30 -9.64
CA ASP A 21 6.45 -9.99 -10.30
C ASP A 21 5.18 -9.13 -10.32
N ARG A 22 4.04 -9.65 -9.83
CA ARG A 22 2.74 -8.98 -9.94
C ARG A 22 1.91 -8.92 -8.66
N LEU A 23 2.37 -9.53 -7.57
CA LEU A 23 1.69 -9.38 -6.28
C LEU A 23 2.30 -8.23 -5.49
N THR A 24 1.49 -7.20 -5.28
CA THR A 24 1.77 -6.18 -4.28
C THR A 24 2.00 -6.85 -2.92
N ARG A 25 3.19 -6.66 -2.36
CA ARG A 25 3.50 -7.11 -1.01
C ARG A 25 3.05 -6.05 -0.02
N PHE A 26 2.14 -6.44 0.86
CA PHE A 26 1.65 -5.59 1.93
C PHE A 26 2.70 -5.44 3.03
N LEU A 27 3.08 -4.20 3.36
CA LEU A 27 4.12 -3.91 4.36
C LEU A 27 3.55 -3.37 5.67
N GLY A 28 2.42 -2.66 5.63
CA GLY A 28 1.79 -2.21 6.86
C GLY A 28 0.61 -1.25 6.69
N ILE A 29 -0.01 -0.94 7.83
CA ILE A 29 -1.12 0.01 7.98
C ILE A 29 -0.65 1.16 8.88
N LEU A 30 -1.03 2.39 8.53
CA LEU A 30 -0.80 3.58 9.38
C LEU A 30 -2.08 4.43 9.48
N TYR A 31 -2.49 4.80 10.69
CA TYR A 31 -3.48 5.84 10.90
C TYR A 31 -2.80 7.22 10.91
N VAL A 32 -3.32 8.16 10.13
CA VAL A 32 -2.83 9.53 9.99
C VAL A 32 -3.97 10.48 10.37
N PRO A 33 -3.87 11.18 11.52
CA PRO A 33 -4.85 12.19 11.91
C PRO A 33 -4.87 13.39 10.96
N ALA A 34 -6.02 14.06 10.87
CA ALA A 34 -6.16 15.29 10.11
C ALA A 34 -5.09 16.34 10.47
N GLY A 35 -4.55 17.01 9.45
CA GLY A 35 -3.54 18.05 9.57
C GLY A 35 -2.12 17.56 9.89
N THR A 36 -1.88 16.26 9.98
CA THR A 36 -0.57 15.70 10.34
C THR A 36 0.23 15.26 9.12
N SER A 37 1.56 15.38 9.21
CA SER A 37 2.52 14.93 8.21
C SER A 37 3.63 14.13 8.88
N GLY A 38 4.29 13.25 8.13
CA GLY A 38 5.39 12.46 8.67
C GLY A 38 6.00 11.50 7.68
N SER A 39 6.72 10.52 8.23
CA SER A 39 7.42 9.50 7.45
C SER A 39 7.39 8.15 8.12
N VAL A 40 7.46 7.09 7.32
CA VAL A 40 7.63 5.70 7.75
C VAL A 40 8.91 5.17 7.11
N VAL A 41 9.81 4.64 7.92
CA VAL A 41 11.00 3.93 7.46
C VAL A 41 10.70 2.43 7.50
N ASN A 42 10.85 1.75 6.37
CA ASN A 42 10.68 0.31 6.25
C ASN A 42 11.58 -0.24 5.13
N ASP A 43 12.50 -1.14 5.47
CA ASP A 43 13.44 -1.73 4.51
C ASP A 43 12.75 -2.55 3.42
N GLY A 44 11.49 -2.93 3.62
CA GLY A 44 10.65 -3.53 2.58
C GLY A 44 10.52 -2.65 1.34
N PHE A 45 10.60 -1.32 1.47
CA PHE A 45 10.56 -0.39 0.33
C PHE A 45 11.81 -0.47 -0.56
N LEU A 46 12.93 -1.05 -0.10
CA LEU A 46 14.13 -1.25 -0.92
C LEU A 46 14.00 -2.41 -1.92
N THR A 47 12.93 -3.20 -1.81
CA THR A 47 12.79 -4.45 -2.56
C THR A 47 11.84 -4.36 -3.75
N GLY A 48 11.28 -3.18 -4.02
CA GLY A 48 10.34 -2.95 -5.11
C GLY A 48 9.89 -1.50 -5.18
N ALA A 49 8.94 -1.19 -6.05
CA ALA A 49 8.41 0.15 -6.18
C ALA A 49 7.33 0.39 -5.10
N GLY A 50 7.52 1.43 -4.29
CA GLY A 50 6.60 1.78 -3.21
C GLY A 50 5.19 2.10 -3.72
N VAL A 51 4.19 1.55 -3.05
CA VAL A 51 2.77 1.84 -3.31
C VAL A 51 2.04 2.14 -2.02
N CYS A 52 1.06 3.02 -2.10
CA CYS A 52 0.17 3.32 -0.99
C CYS A 52 -1.26 3.51 -1.50
N ALA A 53 -2.20 2.87 -0.80
CA ALA A 53 -3.62 3.15 -0.92
C ALA A 53 -4.11 3.88 0.32
N CYS A 54 -4.81 4.99 0.13
CA CYS A 54 -5.36 5.80 1.22
C CYS A 54 -6.84 5.50 1.37
N LEU A 55 -7.27 5.04 2.55
CA LEU A 55 -8.67 4.95 2.91
C LEU A 55 -9.03 6.14 3.81
N ARG A 56 -10.08 6.87 3.44
CA ARG A 56 -10.63 7.95 4.27
C ARG A 56 -11.36 7.36 5.47
N THR A 57 -11.10 7.89 6.66
CA THR A 57 -11.73 7.43 7.90
C THR A 57 -12.09 8.64 8.78
N ASN A 58 -12.75 8.40 9.90
CA ASN A 58 -12.85 9.37 10.99
C ASN A 58 -12.28 8.75 12.27
N ALA A 59 -11.97 9.56 13.27
CA ALA A 59 -11.53 9.11 14.60
C ALA A 59 -12.47 8.06 15.28
N ALA A 60 -13.70 7.88 14.79
CA ALA A 60 -14.68 6.89 15.27
C ALA A 60 -14.82 5.64 14.36
N GLY A 61 -14.00 5.49 13.31
CA GLY A 61 -13.96 4.33 12.42
C GLY A 61 -15.03 4.25 11.32
N ALA A 62 -15.90 5.26 11.14
CA ALA A 62 -16.87 5.28 10.06
C ALA A 62 -16.29 5.92 8.79
N ASN A 63 -16.41 5.24 7.64
CA ASN A 63 -15.98 5.76 6.34
C ASN A 63 -16.80 7.01 5.98
N PHE A 64 -16.16 8.18 5.97
CA PHE A 64 -16.80 9.43 5.55
C PHE A 64 -16.26 9.84 4.17
N MET A 65 -17.06 9.60 3.13
CA MET A 65 -16.70 10.01 1.76
C MET A 65 -17.23 11.42 1.48
N ASN A 66 -16.42 12.45 1.76
CA ASN A 66 -16.65 13.82 1.30
C ASN A 66 -15.72 14.15 0.11
N ASN A 67 -16.20 14.92 -0.87
CA ASN A 67 -15.44 15.33 -2.05
C ASN A 67 -14.33 16.36 -1.73
N THR A 68 -14.38 17.03 -0.58
CA THR A 68 -13.37 18.01 -0.16
C THR A 68 -12.19 17.38 0.61
N MET A 69 -12.28 16.10 0.98
CA MET A 69 -11.22 15.38 1.70
C MET A 69 -10.25 14.75 0.71
N VAL A 70 -9.20 15.51 0.37
CA VAL A 70 -8.14 15.09 -0.54
C VAL A 70 -7.16 14.15 0.20
N PRO A 71 -6.76 13.01 -0.40
CA PRO A 71 -5.74 12.14 0.17
C PRO A 71 -4.44 12.90 0.48
N PRO A 72 -3.67 12.49 1.50
CA PRO A 72 -2.35 13.06 1.75
C PRO A 72 -1.44 12.81 0.54
N ALA A 73 -0.58 13.79 0.23
CA ALA A 73 0.47 13.58 -0.77
C ALA A 73 1.44 12.52 -0.26
N ILE A 74 1.67 11.46 -1.04
CA ILE A 74 2.58 10.36 -0.70
C ILE A 74 3.82 10.43 -1.57
N GLY A 75 5.00 10.24 -0.96
CA GLY A 75 6.28 10.14 -1.64
C GLY A 75 7.07 8.93 -1.17
N PHE A 76 7.93 8.38 -2.04
CA PHE A 76 8.84 7.29 -1.72
C PHE A 76 10.26 7.68 -2.12
N SER A 77 11.21 7.45 -1.23
CA SER A 77 12.64 7.61 -1.50
C SER A 77 13.44 6.64 -0.64
N GLY A 78 14.18 5.73 -1.29
CA GLY A 78 14.93 4.67 -0.60
C GLY A 78 14.00 3.80 0.25
N ASN A 79 14.34 3.62 1.53
CA ASN A 79 13.53 2.86 2.48
C ASN A 79 12.48 3.71 3.22
N THR A 80 12.18 4.92 2.74
CA THR A 80 11.31 5.87 3.45
C THR A 80 10.11 6.27 2.60
N MET A 81 8.91 6.14 3.18
CA MET A 81 7.67 6.71 2.70
C MET A 81 7.38 8.02 3.44
N THR A 82 7.03 9.10 2.76
CA THR A 82 6.57 10.35 3.35
C THR A 82 5.09 10.59 3.06
N TYR A 83 4.41 11.25 3.99
CA TYR A 83 3.02 11.68 3.82
C TYR A 83 2.84 13.14 4.25
N GLY A 84 2.16 13.91 3.42
CA GLY A 84 1.81 15.30 3.68
C GLY A 84 0.55 15.46 4.54
N ALA A 85 0.32 16.68 5.03
CA ALA A 85 -0.90 17.02 5.75
C ALA A 85 -2.13 16.95 4.83
N SER A 86 -3.25 16.47 5.38
CA SER A 86 -4.55 16.39 4.71
C SER A 86 -5.66 16.85 5.65
N PRO A 87 -6.77 17.45 5.16
CA PRO A 87 -7.87 17.95 5.99
C PRO A 87 -8.73 16.86 6.65
N GLY A 88 -8.38 15.58 6.52
CA GLY A 88 -9.13 14.46 7.09
C GLY A 88 -8.25 13.37 7.68
N ASP A 89 -8.86 12.52 8.51
CA ASP A 89 -8.21 11.32 9.01
C ASP A 89 -8.10 10.26 7.91
N HIS A 90 -6.97 9.58 7.84
CA HIS A 90 -6.69 8.57 6.82
C HIS A 90 -6.10 7.30 7.42
N LEU A 91 -6.45 6.18 6.82
CA LEU A 91 -5.78 4.89 7.02
C LEU A 91 -4.98 4.57 5.76
N LEU A 92 -3.65 4.55 5.89
CA LEU A 92 -2.73 4.26 4.80
C LEU A 92 -2.40 2.77 4.79
N PHE A 93 -2.62 2.13 3.65
CA PHE A 93 -2.19 0.77 3.35
C PHE A 93 -0.97 0.88 2.43
N TYR A 94 0.22 0.56 2.95
CA TYR A 94 1.47 0.73 2.19
C TYR A 94 2.15 -0.61 1.92
N GLY A 95 2.86 -0.65 0.80
CA GLY A 95 3.48 -1.86 0.29
C GLY A 95 4.51 -1.60 -0.79
N VAL A 96 4.93 -2.66 -1.46
CA VAL A 96 5.74 -2.62 -2.69
C VAL A 96 5.09 -3.47 -3.75
N HIS A 97 5.31 -3.11 -5.01
CA HIS A 97 5.04 -3.97 -6.18
C HIS A 97 6.34 -4.18 -6.95
#